data_AF-A0A6C0LH03-F1
#
_entry.id   AF-A0A6C0LH03-F1
#
_cell.length_a   1.000
_cell.length_b   1.000
_cell.length_c   1.000
_cell.angle_alpha   90.00
_cell.angle_beta   90.00
_cell.angle_gamma   90.00
#
_symmetry.space_group_name_H-M   'P 1'
#
loop_
_entity.id
_entity.type
_entity.pdbx_description
1 polymer ?
#
loop_
_entity_poly.entity_id
_entity_poly.type
_entity_poly.pdbx_seq_one_letter_code
_entity_poly.pdbx_strand_id
1 'polypeptide(L)' 'MAKLKERQFYNVGTGKREMVPREYIEVVKFKNGSHALLGLSNKNVKMFKLFSESKLEKMENLYGKVRRYRH' A
#
# COMPACT_ATOMS: atom_id res chain seq x y z
N MET A 1 0.28 20.20 -8.03
CA MET A 1 0.79 18.98 -7.36
C MET A 1 -0.14 18.60 -6.23
N ALA A 2 -0.89 17.50 -6.33
CA ALA A 2 -1.78 17.07 -5.26
C ALA A 2 -0.94 16.54 -4.08
N LYS A 3 -0.89 17.31 -2.99
CA LYS A 3 -0.33 16.86 -1.71
C LYS A 3 -1.17 15.67 -1.25
N LEU A 4 -0.65 14.46 -1.40
CA LEU A 4 -1.32 13.23 -0.99
C LEU A 4 -1.49 13.24 0.53
N LYS A 5 -2.72 12.94 0.96
CA LYS A 5 -3.11 12.86 2.37
C LYS A 5 -2.87 11.44 2.89
N GLU A 6 -2.64 11.35 4.18
CA GLU A 6 -2.69 10.13 4.98
C GLU A 6 -3.92 9.28 4.62
N ARG A 7 -3.80 7.94 4.70
CA ARG A 7 -4.90 7.05 4.29
C ARG A 7 -5.10 5.92 5.29
N GLN A 8 -6.36 5.50 5.47
CA GLN A 8 -6.67 4.33 6.28
C GLN A 8 -6.29 3.02 5.57
N PHE A 9 -5.61 2.16 6.31
CA PHE A 9 -5.31 0.78 5.95
C PHE A 9 -5.82 -0.18 7.02
N TYR A 10 -6.09 -1.43 6.62
CA TYR A 10 -6.41 -2.49 7.58
C TYR A 10 -5.12 -3.15 8.08
N ASN A 11 -4.91 -3.09 9.39
CA ASN A 11 -3.80 -3.74 10.07
C ASN A 11 -4.17 -5.21 10.34
N VAL A 12 -3.45 -6.13 9.71
CA VAL A 12 -3.73 -7.57 9.84
C VAL A 12 -3.31 -8.14 11.19
N GLY A 13 -2.41 -7.47 11.93
CA GLY A 13 -2.01 -7.88 13.27
C GLY A 13 -2.98 -7.43 14.36
N THR A 14 -3.57 -6.24 14.23
CA THR A 14 -4.50 -5.68 15.23
C THR A 14 -5.98 -5.84 14.86
N GLY A 15 -6.28 -6.21 13.62
CA GLY A 15 -7.65 -6.29 13.09
C GLY A 15 -8.35 -4.92 12.99
N LYS A 16 -7.61 -3.82 13.09
CA LYS A 16 -8.14 -2.45 13.12
C LYS A 16 -7.72 -1.65 11.91
N ARG A 17 -8.47 -0.60 11.61
CA ARG A 17 -8.09 0.38 10.58
C ARG A 17 -7.21 1.47 11.20
N GLU A 18 -6.06 1.71 10.60
CA GLU A 18 -5.07 2.70 11.07
C GLU A 18 -4.75 3.69 9.94
N MET A 19 -4.52 4.96 10.31
CA MET A 19 -4.09 6.01 9.38
C MET A 19 -2.58 5.88 9.13
N VAL A 20 -2.18 5.80 7.87
CA VAL A 20 -0.80 5.63 7.46
C VAL A 20 -0.34 6.86 6.67
N PRO A 21 0.75 7.52 7.10
CA PRO A 21 1.38 8.60 6.34
C PRO A 21 1.90 8.12 4.99
N ARG A 22 1.93 9.02 4.01
CA ARG A 22 2.30 8.68 2.63
C ARG A 22 3.69 8.06 2.53
N GLU A 23 4.67 8.56 3.27
CA GLU A 23 6.04 8.04 3.22
C GLU A 23 6.17 6.56 3.62
N TYR A 24 5.18 6.00 4.31
CA TYR A 24 5.16 4.61 4.75
C TYR A 24 4.21 3.74 3.91
N ILE A 25 3.74 4.22 2.77
CA ILE A 25 2.92 3.43 1.84
C ILE A 25 3.82 2.95 0.70
N GLU A 26 3.80 1.65 0.42
CA GLU A 26 4.45 1.02 -0.73
C GLU A 26 3.39 0.40 -1.67
N VAL A 27 3.73 0.24 -2.95
CA VAL A 27 2.90 -0.53 -3.89
C VAL A 27 3.43 -1.96 -3.97
N VAL A 28 2.53 -2.93 -3.86
CA VAL A 28 2.83 -4.36 -3.98
C VAL A 28 2.16 -4.91 -5.22
N LYS A 29 2.93 -5.62 -6.03
CA LYS A 29 2.44 -6.36 -7.20
C LYS A 29 2.41 -7.86 -6.88
N PHE A 30 1.24 -8.47 -7.04
CA PHE A 30 1.06 -9.91 -6.88
C PHE A 30 1.28 -10.65 -8.20
N LYS A 31 1.57 -11.95 -8.11
CA LYS A 31 1.77 -12.83 -9.29
C LYS A 31 0.53 -12.95 -10.16
N ASN A 32 -0.66 -12.84 -9.58
CA ASN A 32 -1.94 -12.90 -10.29
C ASN A 32 -2.26 -11.60 -11.05
N GLY A 33 -1.33 -10.65 -11.13
CA GLY A 33 -1.52 -9.35 -11.79
C GLY A 33 -2.16 -8.28 -10.91
N SER A 34 -2.78 -8.66 -9.77
CA SER A 34 -3.39 -7.72 -8.83
C SER A 34 -2.36 -6.86 -8.10
N HIS A 35 -2.81 -5.70 -7.62
CA HIS A 35 -1.97 -4.76 -6.89
C HIS A 35 -2.59 -4.42 -5.54
N ALA A 36 -1.75 -4.16 -4.55
CA ALA A 36 -2.19 -3.61 -3.28
C ALA A 36 -1.27 -2.48 -2.83
N LEU A 37 -1.81 -1.58 -2.04
CA LEU A 37 -1.01 -0.69 -1.22
C LEU A 37 -0.68 -1.41 0.09
N LEU A 38 0.58 -1.29 0.48
CA LEU A 38 1.13 -1.79 1.72
C LEU A 38 1.49 -0.60 2.60
N GLY A 39 0.75 -0.37 3.68
CA GLY A 39 1.15 0.56 4.73
C GLY A 39 2.09 -0.13 5.71
N LEU A 40 3.23 0.49 6.00
CA LEU A 40 4.18 0.04 7.00
C LEU A 40 3.91 0.78 8.31
N SER A 41 3.74 0.04 9.40
CA SER A 41 3.69 0.60 10.75
C SER A 41 5.11 0.76 11.30
N ASN A 42 5.30 1.73 12.20
CA ASN A 42 6.55 1.90 12.96
C ASN A 42 6.97 0.62 13.73
N LYS A 43 6.04 -0.32 13.93
CA LYS A 43 6.26 -1.64 14.55
C LYS A 43 6.55 -2.77 13.54
N ASN A 44 6.93 -2.48 12.30
CA ASN A 44 7.14 -3.48 11.22
C ASN A 44 5.91 -4.32 10.84
N VAL A 45 4.71 -3.95 11.28
CA VAL A 45 3.46 -4.63 10.92
C VAL A 45 2.97 -4.13 9.56
N LYS A 46 2.53 -5.07 8.72
CA LYS A 46 2.03 -4.83 7.35
C LYS A 46 0.55 -4.50 7.38
N MET A 47 0.14 -3.50 6.60
CA MET A 47 -1.27 -3.12 6.46
C MET A 47 -1.63 -3.11 4.98
N PHE A 48 -2.78 -3.66 4.59
CA PHE A 48 -3.09 -3.88 3.17
C PHE A 48 -4.32 -3.12 2.69
N LYS A 49 -4.28 -2.73 1.42
CA LYS A 49 -5.46 -2.26 0.67
C LYS A 49 -5.37 -2.69 -0.79
N LEU A 50 -6.30 -3.54 -1.25
CA LEU A 50 -6.29 -4.11 -2.60
C LEU A 50 -6.88 -3.15 -3.65
N PHE A 51 -6.31 -3.12 -4.85
CA PHE A 51 -6.79 -2.35 -5.99
C PHE A 51 -6.68 -3.16 -7.31
N SER A 52 -7.55 -2.84 -8.27
CA SER A 52 -7.54 -3.50 -9.59
C SER A 52 -6.40 -3.02 -10.50
N GLU A 53 -6.04 -3.87 -11.46
CA GLU A 53 -4.77 -3.88 -12.20
C GLU A 53 -4.45 -2.66 -13.06
N SER A 54 -5.46 -1.86 -13.42
CA SER A 54 -5.36 -0.90 -14.52
C SER A 54 -4.56 0.38 -14.24
N LYS A 55 -3.88 0.52 -13.10
CA LYS A 55 -3.29 1.80 -12.66
C LYS A 55 -1.90 1.69 -11.99
N LEU A 56 -1.06 0.73 -12.38
CA LEU A 56 0.29 0.56 -11.79
C LEU A 56 1.12 1.86 -11.84
N GLU A 57 1.33 2.46 -13.01
CA GLU A 57 2.11 3.70 -13.14
C GLU A 57 1.56 4.85 -12.29
N LYS A 58 0.23 4.97 -12.21
CA LYS A 58 -0.42 5.98 -11.35
C LYS A 58 -0.17 5.65 -9.88
N MET A 59 -0.19 4.39 -9.49
CA MET A 59 0.11 3.97 -8.12
C MET A 59 1.58 4.18 -7.77
N GLU A 60 2.51 3.86 -8.67
CA GLU A 60 3.94 4.05 -8.43
C GLU A 60 4.31 5.53 -8.27
N ASN A 61 3.75 6.39 -9.13
CA ASN A 61 3.94 7.84 -9.02
C ASN A 61 3.33 8.42 -7.72
N LEU A 62 2.25 7.83 -7.22
CA LEU A 62 1.56 8.31 -6.03
C LEU A 62 2.16 7.74 -4.73
N TYR A 63 2.55 6.47 -4.71
CA TYR A 63 2.88 5.73 -3.49
C TYR A 63 4.30 5.12 -3.50
N GLY A 64 5.13 5.41 -4.50
CA GLY A 64 6.51 4.94 -4.53
C GLY A 64 6.71 3.59 -5.23
N LYS A 65 7.93 3.07 -5.16
CA LYS A 65 8.40 1.97 -6.00
C LYS A 65 7.69 0.65 -5.68
N VAL A 66 7.35 -0.12 -6.72
CA VAL A 66 6.75 -1.46 -6.56
C VAL A 66 7.73 -2.44 -5.91
N ARG A 67 7.24 -3.16 -4.90
CA ARG A 67 7.91 -4.31 -4.32
C ARG A 67 7.22 -5.59 -4.79
N ARG A 68 8.01 -6.52 -5.36
CA ARG A 68 7.49 -7.83 -5.80
C ARG A 68 7.40 -8.75 -4.58
N TYR A 69 6.17 -9.11 -4.18
CA TYR A 69 5.96 -10.11 -3.13
C TYR A 69 5.82 -11.50 -3.75
N ARG A 70 6.56 -12.47 -3.21
CA ARG A 70 6.29 -13.89 -3.44
C ARG A 70 5.13 -14.28 -2.51
N HIS A 71 3.95 -14.40 -3.09
CA HIS A 71 2.88 -15.22 -2.52
C HIS A 71 3.20 -16.70 -2.77
#